data_AF-A0A7Y3MMQ3-F1
#
_entry.id   AF-A0A7Y3MMQ3-F1
#
_cell.length_a   1.000
_cell.length_b   1.000
_cell.length_c   1.000
_cell.angle_alpha   90.00
_cell.angle_beta   90.00
_cell.angle_gamma   90.00
#
_symmetry.space_group_name_H-M   'P 1'
#
loop_
_entity.id
_entity.type
_entity.pdbx_description
1 polymer ?
#
loop_
_entity_poly.entity_id
_entity_poly.type
_entity_poly.pdbx_seq_one_letter_code
_entity_poly.pdbx_strand_id
1 'polypeptide(L)' 'DTNGEETYGGGRYIDLSIPEGDTLVIDFNKAYNPYCVYNKKYSCPLVPRQNYLKTKVLAGVKDFAKK' A
#
# COMPACT_ATOMS: atom_id res chain seq x y z
N ASP A 1 -9.58 3.38 -1.33
CA ASP A 1 -10.37 4.29 -0.45
C ASP A 1 -10.13 4.17 1.05
N THR A 2 -9.14 3.40 1.51
CA THR A 2 -8.73 3.40 2.94
C THR A 2 -7.53 4.31 3.22
N ASN A 3 -6.76 4.66 2.19
CA ASN A 3 -5.60 5.55 2.30
C ASN A 3 -6.04 6.93 2.80
N GLY A 4 -5.35 7.46 3.82
CA GLY A 4 -5.65 8.74 4.44
C GLY A 4 -6.66 8.66 5.58
N GLU A 5 -7.50 7.62 5.60
CA GLU A 5 -8.48 7.38 6.67
C GLU A 5 -7.97 6.35 7.68
N GLU A 6 -7.68 5.13 7.22
CA GLU A 6 -7.26 4.00 8.06
C GLU A 6 -5.82 3.55 7.80
N THR A 7 -5.26 3.90 6.63
CA THR A 7 -3.93 3.50 6.17
C THR A 7 -3.15 4.72 5.68
N TYR A 8 -1.85 4.56 5.44
CA TYR A 8 -1.00 5.67 5.03
C TYR A 8 -1.55 6.41 3.80
N GLY A 9 -1.58 7.73 3.85
CA GLY A 9 -2.19 8.59 2.82
C GLY A 9 -1.58 8.42 1.43
N GLY A 10 -0.27 8.15 1.35
CA GLY A 10 0.44 7.95 0.08
C GLY A 10 0.20 6.58 -0.56
N GLY A 11 -0.50 5.67 0.10
CA GLY A 11 -0.77 4.31 -0.36
C GLY A 11 0.08 3.24 0.34
N ARG A 12 -0.09 2.00 -0.12
CA ARG A 12 0.57 0.81 0.44
C ARG A 12 1.14 -0.03 -0.69
N TYR A 13 2.20 -0.75 -0.38
CA TYR A 13 2.94 -1.55 -1.36
C TYR A 13 2.66 -3.03 -1.15
N ILE A 14 2.76 -3.78 -2.23
CA ILE A 14 2.70 -5.24 -2.24
C ILE A 14 3.87 -5.69 -3.09
N ASP A 15 4.71 -6.54 -2.53
CA ASP A 15 5.79 -7.17 -3.27
C ASP A 15 5.23 -8.36 -4.03
N LEU A 16 5.52 -8.42 -5.33
CA LEU A 16 5.00 -9.41 -6.26
C LEU A 16 6.16 -10.07 -7.00
N SER A 17 6.00 -11.34 -7.32
CA SER A 17 6.92 -12.08 -8.20
C SER A 17 6.26 -12.28 -9.56
N ILE A 18 7.06 -12.24 -10.63
CA ILE A 18 6.57 -12.49 -11.99
C ILE A 18 6.13 -13.95 -12.08
N PRO A 19 4.86 -14.23 -12.42
CA PRO A 19 4.37 -15.60 -12.58
C PRO A 19 4.83 -16.19 -13.92
N GLU A 20 4.84 -17.52 -14.03
CA GLU A 20 5.14 -18.22 -15.30
C GLU A 20 4.02 -18.10 -16.35
N GLY A 21 2.81 -17.69 -15.95
CA GLY A 21 1.65 -17.52 -16.84
C GLY A 21 1.02 -16.14 -16.74
N ASP A 22 -0.15 -15.97 -17.36
CA ASP A 22 -0.77 -14.65 -17.53
C ASP A 22 -1.64 -14.18 -16.34
N THR A 23 -1.65 -14.94 -15.24
CA THR A 23 -2.44 -14.61 -14.05
C THR A 23 -1.55 -14.33 -12.85
N LEU A 24 -1.78 -13.19 -12.21
CA LEU A 24 -1.11 -12.79 -10.98
C LEU A 24 -2.14 -12.66 -9.85
N VAL A 25 -1.87 -13.31 -8.72
CA VAL A 25 -2.68 -13.16 -7.51
C VAL A 25 -2.14 -11.99 -6.68
N ILE A 26 -2.99 -11.02 -6.40
CA ILE A 26 -2.69 -9.90 -5.51
C ILE A 26 -3.30 -10.16 -4.13
N ASP A 27 -2.45 -10.45 -3.15
CA ASP A 27 -2.87 -10.64 -1.76
C ASP A 27 -2.75 -9.34 -0.97
N PHE A 28 -3.87 -8.63 -0.81
CA PHE A 28 -3.92 -7.38 -0.06
C PHE A 28 -3.64 -7.54 1.44
N ASN A 29 -3.65 -8.76 2.00
CA ASN A 29 -3.24 -8.98 3.39
C ASN A 29 -1.75 -8.69 3.60
N LYS A 30 -0.95 -8.78 2.54
CA LYS A 30 0.48 -8.47 2.55
C LYS A 30 0.79 -7.00 2.29
N ALA A 31 -0.22 -6.15 2.12
CA ALA A 31 -0.02 -4.74 1.85
C ALA A 31 0.63 -4.03 3.07
N TYR A 32 1.71 -3.29 2.83
CA TYR A 32 2.49 -2.63 3.89
C TYR A 32 2.78 -1.16 3.58
N ASN A 33 3.15 -0.38 4.60
CA ASN A 33 3.49 1.03 4.46
C ASN A 33 4.94 1.22 4.00
N PRO A 34 5.26 2.21 3.14
CA PRO A 34 6.64 2.50 2.77
C PRO A 34 7.47 2.95 3.99
N TYR A 35 8.78 2.71 3.97
CA TYR A 35 9.67 3.01 5.09
C TYR A 35 9.65 4.48 5.57
N CYS A 36 9.35 5.42 4.67
CA CYS A 36 9.24 6.85 5.01
C CYS A 36 8.16 7.16 6.06
N VAL A 37 7.19 6.26 6.25
CA VAL A 37 6.17 6.37 7.30
C VAL A 37 6.80 6.21 8.67
N TYR A 38 7.76 5.30 8.81
CA TYR A 38 8.42 4.99 10.07
C TYR A 38 9.66 5.86 10.32
N ASN A 39 10.33 6.31 9.26
CA ASN A 39 11.56 7.09 9.38
C ASN A 39 11.62 8.22 8.34
N LYS A 40 11.61 9.46 8.84
CA LYS A 40 11.60 10.69 8.03
C LYS A 40 12.88 10.93 7.21
N LYS A 41 13.94 10.15 7.42
CA LYS A 41 15.14 10.19 6.58
C LYS A 41 14.93 9.60 5.19
N TYR A 42 13.88 8.81 4.99
CA TYR A 42 13.56 8.22 3.68
C TYR A 42 12.55 9.08 2.92
N SER A 43 12.77 9.23 1.62
CA SER A 43 11.83 9.87 0.71
C SER A 43 10.60 9.00 0.50
N CYS A 44 9.41 9.60 0.54
CA CYS A 44 8.17 8.89 0.23
C CYS A 44 7.97 8.79 -1.29
N PRO A 45 7.89 7.57 -1.86
CA PRO A 45 7.61 7.44 -3.28
C PRO A 45 6.16 7.80 -3.60
N LEU A 46 5.97 8.50 -4.72
CA LEU A 46 4.65 8.85 -5.22
C LEU A 46 4.11 7.72 -6.10
N VAL A 47 2.94 7.19 -5.74
CA VAL A 47 2.29 6.12 -6.50
C VAL A 47 1.57 6.69 -7.73
N PRO A 48 1.72 6.11 -8.94
CA PRO A 48 0.98 6.54 -10.12
C PRO A 48 -0.53 6.47 -9.94
N ARG A 49 -1.26 7.41 -10.54
CA ARG A 49 -2.72 7.50 -10.37
C ARG A 49 -3.47 6.27 -10.90
N GLN A 50 -2.91 5.59 -11.90
CA GLN A 50 -3.46 4.38 -12.51
C GLN A 50 -3.57 3.21 -11.51
N ASN A 51 -2.76 3.20 -10.46
CA ASN A 51 -2.81 2.16 -9.42
C ASN A 51 -3.85 2.45 -8.33
N TYR A 52 -4.66 3.51 -8.50
CA TYR A 52 -5.72 3.82 -7.56
C TYR A 52 -6.91 2.87 -7.73
N LEU A 53 -7.25 2.19 -6.64
CA LEU A 53 -8.44 1.34 -6.57
C LEU A 53 -9.57 2.11 -5.88
N LYS A 54 -10.68 2.31 -6.60
CA LYS A 54 -11.93 2.92 -6.11
C LYS A 54 -12.75 1.92 -5.27
N THR A 55 -12.09 1.34 -4.26
CA THR A 55 -12.70 0.41 -3.31
C THR A 55 -11.97 0.49 -1.97
N LYS A 56 -12.63 0.02 -0.91
CA LYS A 56 -12.02 -0.10 0.43
C LYS A 56 -11.28 -1.42 0.54
N VAL A 57 -10.00 -1.36 0.92
CA VAL A 57 -9.16 -2.54 1.18
C VAL A 57 -8.81 -2.57 2.65
N LEU A 58 -9.60 -3.30 3.44
CA LEU A 58 -9.51 -3.36 4.91
C LEU A 58 -8.45 -4.37 5.41
N ALA A 59 -7.72 -5.03 4.51
CA ALA A 59 -6.64 -5.96 4.82
C ALA A 59 -5.28 -5.27 4.77
N GLY A 60 -4.27 -5.84 5.43
CA GLY A 60 -2.89 -5.32 5.47
C GLY A 60 -2.62 -4.33 6.61
N VAL A 61 -1.47 -3.67 6.56
CA VAL A 61 -1.00 -2.78 7.65
C VAL A 61 -1.81 -1.48 7.68
N LYS A 62 -2.23 -1.07 8.89
CA LYS A 62 -2.90 0.21 9.18
C LYS A 62 -1.88 1.31 9.51
N ASP A 63 -2.32 2.55 9.45
CA ASP A 63 -1.53 3.68 9.96
C ASP A 63 -1.92 3.95 11.42
N PHE A 64 -1.09 3.50 12.35
CA PHE A 64 -1.34 3.63 13.79
C PHE A 64 -0.88 4.99 14.35
N ALA A 65 -0.26 5.85 13.53
CA ALA A 65 0.20 7.17 13.99
C ALA A 65 -0.93 8.16 14.24
N LYS A 66 -2.16 7.86 13.79
CA LYS A 66 -3.38 8.60 14.15
C LYS A 66 -3.97 8.03 15.43
N LYS A 67 -3.62 8.60 16.58
CA LYS A 67 -4.46 8.61 17.79
C LYS A 67 -4.94 10.03 18.02
#